data_AF-A0A7U9XNA9-F1
#
_entry.id   AF-A0A7U9XNA9-F1
#
_cell.length_a   1.000
_cell.length_b   1.000
_cell.length_c   1.000
_cell.angle_alpha   90.00
_cell.angle_beta   90.00
_cell.angle_gamma   90.00
#
_symmetry.space_group_name_H-M   'P 1'
#
loop_
_entity.id
_entity.type
_entity.pdbx_description
1 polymer ?
#
loop_
_entity_poly.entity_id
_entity_poly.type
_entity_poly.pdbx_seq_one_letter_code
_entity_poly.pdbx_strand_id
1 'polypeptide(L)'
;MKMQKLIILRDMILTLLFSIGVGFVIMLAVYLLPAGPMKANMQKCTDVLKNEGRYPLLIEGYKSTRLDNYTDAIMILTALYEDEEKNIAEKAMGNYRVIYDNMNPVEMLTSYLEGNVSDDVIDYPRYWHGYLAVIKPVLLLFDYTDIRVFNMIIQGLLLIYIIILMNEDKRLRNYIIPFIASIFVTNPYTISYSMQYSSVYYIILVSTIVLIKKKDKFLAERSKFVIFFMIVGSMTSFLDLLTWPLATCGFALVLALIIIDEKMPTKIILVIKYSVSWGIGYIGMWAGNWLISSAVLNKNIIKDAINEIVIRASNNILGEDAYTVTLKEVVRNQFFPILKWPYAILLLLVVVYLCCKLLKGIQSENGCFKERVLQSVPFLCVCILPFIWCVFSKNHSYLHYTFTWRILSVTIFSGLSMIAGEIR
;
A
#
# COMPACT_ATOMS: atom_id res chain seq x y z
N MET A 1 6.12 35.39 4.65
CA MET A 1 6.75 34.04 4.74
C MET A 1 6.48 33.30 6.07
N LYS A 2 6.71 33.89 7.26
CA LYS A 2 6.43 33.22 8.55
C LYS A 2 4.95 32.82 8.73
N MET A 3 4.02 33.73 8.42
CA MET A 3 2.57 33.48 8.53
C MET A 3 2.07 32.34 7.63
N GLN A 4 2.54 32.24 6.38
CA GLN A 4 2.20 31.13 5.49
C GLN A 4 2.73 29.78 6.00
N LYS A 5 3.93 29.73 6.58
CA LYS A 5 4.46 28.50 7.19
C LYS A 5 3.62 28.05 8.39
N LEU A 6 3.18 29.01 9.21
CA LEU A 6 2.30 28.75 10.36
C LEU A 6 0.92 28.22 9.91
N ILE A 7 0.35 28.78 8.84
CA ILE A 7 -0.92 28.29 8.26
C ILE A 7 -0.78 26.84 7.80
N ILE A 8 0.27 26.51 7.05
CA ILE A 8 0.49 25.14 6.58
C ILE A 8 0.66 24.17 7.77
N LEU A 9 1.43 24.54 8.78
CA LEU A 9 1.63 23.70 9.96
C LEU A 9 0.31 23.47 10.72
N ARG A 10 -0.48 24.54 10.91
CA ARG A 10 -1.82 24.44 11.49
C ARG A 10 -2.70 23.48 10.69
N ASP A 11 -2.75 23.64 9.37
CA ASP A 11 -3.59 22.82 8.51
C ASP A 11 -3.15 21.35 8.52
N MET A 12 -1.84 21.08 8.60
CA MET A 12 -1.31 19.72 8.78
C MET A 12 -1.76 19.11 10.11
N ILE A 13 -1.61 19.84 11.22
CA ILE A 13 -2.04 19.36 12.56
C ILE A 13 -3.54 19.07 12.57
N LEU A 14 -4.36 20.01 12.09
CA LEU A 14 -5.81 19.86 12.06
C LEU A 14 -6.22 18.68 11.18
N THR A 15 -5.60 18.52 10.02
CA THR A 15 -5.89 17.40 9.12
C THR A 15 -5.51 16.07 9.76
N LEU A 16 -4.38 15.99 10.47
CA LEU A 16 -3.96 14.76 11.16
C LEU A 16 -4.93 14.39 12.29
N LEU A 17 -5.26 15.34 13.16
CA LEU A 17 -6.23 15.13 14.25
C LEU A 17 -7.61 14.73 13.70
N PHE A 18 -8.04 15.38 12.61
CA PHE A 18 -9.27 15.01 11.93
C PHE A 18 -9.20 13.59 11.36
N SER A 19 -8.10 13.21 10.73
CA SER A 19 -7.89 11.86 10.17
C SER A 19 -7.95 10.78 11.25
N ILE A 20 -7.31 11.03 12.41
CA ILE A 20 -7.33 10.13 13.57
C ILE A 20 -8.76 10.01 14.12
N GLY A 21 -9.45 11.14 14.32
CA GLY A 21 -10.82 11.15 14.82
C GLY A 21 -11.79 10.44 13.89
N VAL A 22 -11.69 10.66 12.57
CA VAL A 22 -12.48 9.96 11.56
C VAL A 22 -12.17 8.47 11.55
N GLY A 23 -10.89 8.09 11.60
CA GLY A 23 -10.49 6.69 11.69
C GLY A 23 -11.11 5.98 12.90
N PHE A 24 -11.05 6.63 14.08
CA PHE A 24 -11.68 6.11 15.29
C PHE A 24 -13.19 5.94 15.15
N VAL A 25 -13.90 6.96 14.65
CA VAL A 25 -15.36 6.90 14.44
C VAL A 25 -15.74 5.82 13.44
N ILE A 26 -14.97 5.66 12.35
CA ILE A 26 -15.18 4.58 11.38
C ILE A 26 -15.05 3.22 12.07
N MET A 27 -14.00 3.02 12.87
CA MET A 27 -13.82 1.75 13.57
C MET A 27 -14.98 1.46 14.54
N LEU A 28 -15.46 2.45 15.30
CA LEU A 28 -16.64 2.29 16.14
C LEU A 28 -17.86 1.87 15.30
N ALA A 29 -18.12 2.56 14.18
CA ALA A 29 -19.26 2.27 13.31
C ALA A 29 -19.20 0.86 12.72
N VAL A 30 -18.01 0.39 12.36
CA VAL A 30 -17.78 -0.94 11.77
C VAL A 30 -18.08 -2.06 12.77
N TYR A 31 -17.82 -1.84 14.06
CA TYR A 31 -18.15 -2.81 15.12
C TYR A 31 -19.61 -2.73 15.61
N LEU A 32 -20.43 -1.84 15.06
CA LEU A 32 -21.90 -1.88 15.20
C LEU A 32 -22.56 -2.86 14.22
N LEU A 33 -21.85 -3.30 13.18
CA LEU A 33 -22.38 -4.20 12.17
C LEU A 33 -22.50 -5.63 12.71
N PRO A 34 -23.62 -6.34 12.47
CA PRO A 34 -23.86 -7.68 13.02
C PRO A 34 -23.02 -8.75 12.32
N ALA A 35 -22.36 -9.65 13.04
CA ALA A 35 -21.54 -10.68 12.40
C ALA A 35 -22.32 -11.91 11.94
N GLY A 36 -23.55 -12.13 12.41
CA GLY A 36 -24.39 -13.24 11.97
C GLY A 36 -24.50 -13.39 10.43
N PRO A 37 -24.96 -12.35 9.69
CA PRO A 37 -25.02 -12.41 8.23
C PRO A 37 -23.65 -12.57 7.57
N MET A 38 -22.60 -11.97 8.13
CA MET A 38 -21.23 -12.10 7.63
C MET A 38 -20.72 -13.55 7.74
N LYS A 39 -20.97 -14.20 8.89
CA LYS A 39 -20.65 -15.61 9.13
C LYS A 39 -21.39 -16.49 8.13
N ALA A 40 -22.69 -16.24 7.92
CA ALA A 40 -23.49 -17.00 6.95
C ALA A 40 -22.99 -16.87 5.51
N ASN A 41 -22.57 -15.68 5.08
CA ASN A 41 -21.96 -15.51 3.76
C ASN A 41 -20.60 -16.19 3.65
N MET A 42 -19.76 -16.12 4.70
CA MET A 42 -18.49 -16.85 4.71
C MET A 42 -18.67 -18.37 4.67
N GLN A 43 -19.68 -18.91 5.37
CA GLN A 43 -19.97 -20.35 5.36
C GLN A 43 -20.27 -20.91 3.96
N LYS A 44 -20.78 -20.09 3.03
CA LYS A 44 -21.03 -20.50 1.63
C LYS A 44 -19.76 -20.84 0.86
N CYS A 45 -18.61 -20.34 1.30
CA CYS A 45 -17.34 -20.44 0.58
C CYS A 45 -16.17 -20.94 1.43
N THR A 46 -16.44 -21.58 2.59
CA THR A 46 -15.41 -22.10 3.50
C THR A 46 -14.43 -23.04 2.81
N ASP A 47 -14.94 -23.88 1.89
CA ASP A 47 -14.12 -24.85 1.15
C ASP A 47 -13.09 -24.19 0.23
N VAL A 48 -13.30 -22.94 -0.22
CA VAL A 48 -12.38 -22.26 -1.13
C VAL A 48 -11.03 -22.05 -0.47
N LEU A 49 -11.01 -21.38 0.69
CA LEU A 49 -9.77 -21.14 1.43
C LEU A 49 -9.15 -22.44 1.95
N LYS A 50 -9.98 -23.40 2.39
CA LYS A 50 -9.54 -24.72 2.85
C LYS A 50 -8.79 -25.50 1.74
N ASN A 51 -9.33 -25.50 0.52
CA ASN A 51 -8.74 -26.19 -0.63
C ASN A 51 -7.50 -25.47 -1.17
N GLU A 52 -7.50 -24.13 -1.17
CA GLU A 52 -6.37 -23.33 -1.62
C GLU A 52 -5.19 -23.35 -0.64
N GLY A 53 -5.46 -23.47 0.66
CA GLY A 53 -4.47 -23.40 1.72
C GLY A 53 -3.90 -21.99 1.95
N ARG A 54 -2.77 -21.91 2.67
CA ARG A 54 -2.21 -20.65 3.22
C ARG A 54 -1.61 -19.69 2.19
N TYR A 55 -0.82 -20.23 1.27
CA TYR A 55 -0.01 -19.43 0.33
C TYR A 55 -0.02 -20.05 -1.08
N PRO A 56 -1.20 -20.27 -1.69
CA PRO A 56 -1.29 -20.86 -3.01
C PRO A 56 -0.58 -20.00 -4.06
N LEU A 57 -0.12 -20.64 -5.13
CA LEU A 57 0.38 -19.97 -6.32
C LEU A 57 -0.70 -20.07 -7.40
N LEU A 58 -1.15 -18.95 -7.95
CA LEU A 58 -2.08 -18.97 -9.09
C LEU A 58 -1.44 -19.56 -10.36
N ILE A 59 -0.12 -19.45 -10.49
CA ILE A 59 0.66 -20.06 -11.57
C ILE A 59 1.88 -20.74 -10.95
N GLU A 60 1.99 -22.06 -11.11
CA GLU A 60 3.12 -22.83 -10.59
C GLU A 60 4.46 -22.30 -11.12
N GLY A 61 5.46 -22.23 -10.24
CA GLY A 61 6.80 -21.71 -10.58
C GLY A 61 6.92 -20.18 -10.65
N TYR A 62 5.81 -19.42 -10.53
CA TYR A 62 5.80 -17.96 -10.52
C TYR A 62 5.51 -17.41 -9.13
N LYS A 63 6.56 -17.13 -8.35
CA LYS A 63 6.42 -16.61 -6.97
C LYS A 63 5.71 -15.27 -6.87
N SER A 64 5.70 -14.47 -7.95
CA SER A 64 4.94 -13.23 -8.02
C SER A 64 3.42 -13.43 -7.99
N THR A 65 2.94 -14.66 -8.20
CA THR A 65 1.50 -15.02 -8.17
C THR A 65 1.05 -15.67 -6.86
N ARG A 66 1.85 -15.55 -5.79
CA ARG A 66 1.51 -16.08 -4.47
C ARG A 66 0.43 -15.24 -3.81
N LEU A 67 -0.66 -15.88 -3.38
CA LEU A 67 -1.69 -15.26 -2.53
C LEU A 67 -1.27 -15.31 -1.04
N ASP A 68 -1.88 -14.44 -0.24
CA ASP A 68 -1.73 -14.39 1.21
C ASP A 68 -3.07 -14.76 1.89
N ASN A 69 -3.52 -16.00 1.65
CA ASN A 69 -4.72 -16.52 2.28
C ASN A 69 -4.58 -16.62 3.80
N TYR A 70 -3.34 -16.74 4.30
CA TYR A 70 -3.03 -16.66 5.73
C TYR A 70 -3.53 -15.34 6.32
N THR A 71 -3.17 -14.21 5.72
CA THR A 71 -3.58 -12.90 6.22
C THR A 71 -5.02 -12.58 5.86
N ASP A 72 -5.50 -12.94 4.67
CA ASP A 72 -6.92 -12.79 4.32
C ASP A 72 -7.82 -13.53 5.34
N ALA A 73 -7.44 -14.74 5.76
CA ALA A 73 -8.17 -15.48 6.80
C ALA A 73 -8.14 -14.78 8.16
N ILE A 74 -7.00 -14.18 8.55
CA ILE A 74 -6.92 -13.32 9.74
C ILE A 74 -7.89 -12.14 9.63
N MET A 75 -7.91 -11.45 8.48
CA MET A 75 -8.76 -10.29 8.25
C MET A 75 -10.25 -10.66 8.37
N ILE A 76 -10.64 -11.80 7.80
CA ILE A 76 -12.01 -12.33 7.89
C ILE A 76 -12.32 -12.74 9.32
N LEU A 77 -11.45 -13.51 9.98
CA LEU A 77 -11.69 -13.97 11.34
C LEU A 77 -11.88 -12.81 12.32
N THR A 78 -11.06 -11.76 12.22
CA THR A 78 -11.24 -10.50 12.98
C THR A 78 -12.56 -9.79 12.61
N ALA A 79 -12.99 -9.85 11.35
CA ALA A 79 -14.28 -9.28 10.94
C ALA A 79 -15.48 -10.05 11.51
N LEU A 80 -15.38 -11.36 11.65
CA LEU A 80 -16.48 -12.22 12.09
C LEU A 80 -16.58 -12.36 13.61
N TYR A 81 -15.47 -12.19 14.33
CA TYR A 81 -15.46 -12.40 15.77
C TYR A 81 -16.33 -11.38 16.52
N GLU A 82 -17.16 -11.89 17.42
CA GLU A 82 -18.04 -11.12 18.30
C GLU A 82 -17.73 -11.50 19.74
N ASP A 83 -17.39 -10.51 20.54
CA ASP A 83 -17.11 -10.66 21.96
C ASP A 83 -18.21 -9.96 22.77
N GLU A 84 -19.12 -10.69 23.39
CA GLU A 84 -20.25 -10.08 24.10
C GLU A 84 -19.83 -9.33 25.37
N GLU A 85 -18.66 -9.63 25.93
CA GLU A 85 -18.18 -9.03 27.17
C GLU A 85 -17.52 -7.65 26.93
N LYS A 86 -17.10 -7.37 25.70
CA LYS A 86 -16.39 -6.15 25.32
C LYS A 86 -17.34 -5.06 24.82
N ASN A 87 -17.11 -3.83 25.27
CA ASN A 87 -17.81 -2.68 24.72
C ASN A 87 -17.31 -2.34 23.30
N ILE A 88 -18.06 -1.51 22.57
CA ILE A 88 -17.76 -1.20 21.15
C ILE A 88 -16.38 -0.55 20.97
N ALA A 89 -15.95 0.30 21.90
CA ALA A 89 -14.64 0.95 21.83
C ALA A 89 -13.51 -0.07 22.04
N GLU A 90 -13.67 -0.98 23.01
CA GLU A 90 -12.71 -2.07 23.22
C GLU A 90 -12.61 -2.96 21.97
N LYS A 91 -13.75 -3.34 21.36
CA LYS A 91 -13.76 -4.10 20.10
C LYS A 91 -13.02 -3.37 18.98
N ALA A 92 -13.33 -2.08 18.79
CA ALA A 92 -12.76 -1.23 17.76
C ALA A 92 -11.24 -1.07 17.87
N MET A 93 -10.72 -0.94 19.09
CA MET A 93 -9.30 -0.72 19.31
C MET A 93 -8.53 -2.01 19.57
N GLY A 94 -9.17 -3.06 20.06
CA GLY A 94 -8.58 -4.36 20.33
C GLY A 94 -8.47 -5.25 19.11
N ASN A 95 -9.43 -5.18 18.17
CA ASN A 95 -9.46 -6.01 16.96
C ASN A 95 -9.26 -7.50 17.26
N TYR A 96 -10.11 -8.01 18.15
CA TYR A 96 -10.01 -9.35 18.71
C TYR A 96 -10.28 -10.44 17.67
N ARG A 97 -9.71 -11.62 17.89
CA ARG A 97 -10.04 -12.86 17.17
C ARG A 97 -9.76 -14.08 18.04
N VAL A 98 -10.44 -15.18 17.75
CA VAL A 98 -10.17 -16.49 18.35
C VAL A 98 -8.86 -17.10 17.85
N ILE A 99 -8.28 -17.98 18.67
CA ILE A 99 -7.15 -18.86 18.37
C ILE A 99 -7.54 -20.31 18.64
N TYR A 100 -6.98 -21.19 17.82
CA TYR A 100 -6.97 -22.63 18.05
C TYR A 100 -5.51 -23.10 18.01
N ASP A 101 -5.08 -23.83 19.02
CA ASP A 101 -3.69 -24.28 19.15
C ASP A 101 -3.31 -25.20 17.99
N ASN A 102 -2.07 -25.06 17.52
CA ASN A 102 -1.50 -25.83 16.40
C ASN A 102 -2.23 -25.68 15.05
N MET A 103 -3.17 -24.72 14.93
CA MET A 103 -3.82 -24.40 13.66
C MET A 103 -3.19 -23.17 13.02
N ASN A 104 -3.22 -23.10 11.70
CA ASN A 104 -2.95 -21.86 10.98
C ASN A 104 -4.25 -21.06 10.76
N PRO A 105 -4.20 -19.77 10.41
CA PRO A 105 -5.39 -18.93 10.31
C PRO A 105 -6.48 -19.41 9.36
N VAL A 106 -6.13 -20.13 8.28
CA VAL A 106 -7.14 -20.71 7.37
C VAL A 106 -7.91 -21.83 8.07
N GLU A 107 -7.21 -22.66 8.84
CA GLU A 107 -7.80 -23.72 9.67
C GLU A 107 -8.60 -23.12 10.82
N MET A 108 -8.07 -22.09 11.51
CA MET A 108 -8.76 -21.38 12.58
C MET A 108 -10.08 -20.78 12.09
N LEU A 109 -10.08 -20.13 10.92
CA LEU A 109 -11.31 -19.58 10.32
C LEU A 109 -12.32 -20.68 10.03
N THR A 110 -11.88 -21.80 9.47
CA THR A 110 -12.75 -22.95 9.19
C THR A 110 -13.37 -23.50 10.48
N SER A 111 -12.53 -23.74 11.49
CA SER A 111 -12.95 -24.24 12.81
C SER A 111 -13.96 -23.31 13.49
N TYR A 112 -13.73 -21.99 13.40
CA TYR A 112 -14.65 -20.99 13.92
C TYR A 112 -16.01 -21.00 13.20
N LEU A 113 -16.02 -21.14 11.87
CA LEU A 113 -17.24 -21.21 11.07
C LEU A 113 -18.03 -22.52 11.28
N GLU A 114 -17.34 -23.60 11.64
CA GLU A 114 -17.95 -24.88 12.01
C GLU A 114 -18.53 -24.88 13.44
N GLY A 115 -18.25 -23.83 14.22
CA GLY A 115 -18.77 -23.67 15.58
C GLY A 115 -17.96 -24.40 16.66
N ASN A 116 -16.70 -24.77 16.36
CA ASN A 116 -15.82 -25.38 17.34
C ASN A 116 -15.41 -24.38 18.43
N VAL A 117 -15.26 -24.87 19.66
CA VAL A 117 -14.83 -24.06 20.80
C VAL A 117 -13.37 -23.66 20.63
N SER A 118 -13.09 -22.35 20.71
CA SER A 118 -11.73 -21.81 20.63
C SER A 118 -10.93 -22.04 21.92
N ASP A 119 -9.61 -22.13 21.79
CA ASP A 119 -8.70 -22.29 22.93
C ASP A 119 -8.44 -20.95 23.64
N ASP A 120 -8.34 -19.86 22.89
CA ASP A 120 -8.07 -18.52 23.43
C ASP A 120 -8.58 -17.40 22.49
N VAL A 121 -8.54 -16.16 22.98
CA VAL A 121 -8.86 -14.94 22.24
C VAL A 121 -7.71 -13.96 22.38
N ILE A 122 -7.22 -13.45 21.25
CA ILE A 122 -6.15 -12.44 21.24
C ILE A 122 -6.62 -11.10 20.68
N ASP A 123 -5.96 -10.03 21.10
CA ASP A 123 -6.05 -8.70 20.50
C ASP A 123 -4.88 -8.39 19.58
N TYR A 124 -5.11 -7.48 18.62
CA TYR A 124 -4.05 -6.94 17.77
C TYR A 124 -4.12 -5.41 17.63
N PRO A 125 -4.04 -4.67 18.75
CA PRO A 125 -4.28 -3.22 18.78
C PRO A 125 -3.17 -2.38 18.12
N ARG A 126 -2.11 -3.01 17.61
CA ARG A 126 -0.96 -2.31 17.01
C ARG A 126 -1.32 -1.61 15.70
N TYR A 127 -2.30 -2.14 14.96
CA TYR A 127 -2.81 -1.57 13.72
C TYR A 127 -4.23 -1.06 13.90
N TRP A 128 -4.65 -0.17 13.01
CA TRP A 128 -6.03 0.33 12.97
C TRP A 128 -7.03 -0.73 12.50
N HIS A 129 -6.60 -1.69 11.66
CA HIS A 129 -7.50 -2.59 10.94
C HIS A 129 -8.55 -1.87 10.08
N GLY A 130 -8.21 -0.70 9.53
CA GLY A 130 -9.14 0.11 8.75
C GLY A 130 -9.71 -0.59 7.51
N TYR A 131 -9.08 -1.67 7.04
CA TYR A 131 -9.64 -2.54 6.00
C TYR A 131 -11.02 -3.11 6.40
N LEU A 132 -11.32 -3.23 7.70
CA LEU A 132 -12.63 -3.69 8.20
C LEU A 132 -13.76 -2.74 7.79
N ALA A 133 -13.45 -1.47 7.55
CA ALA A 133 -14.40 -0.49 7.00
C ALA A 133 -14.90 -0.86 5.59
N VAL A 134 -14.18 -1.73 4.89
CA VAL A 134 -14.59 -2.27 3.59
C VAL A 134 -15.08 -3.70 3.75
N ILE A 135 -14.32 -4.56 4.44
CA ILE A 135 -14.61 -5.99 4.52
C ILE A 135 -15.95 -6.27 5.20
N LYS A 136 -16.23 -5.67 6.36
CA LYS A 136 -17.48 -5.96 7.09
C LYS A 136 -18.73 -5.59 6.29
N PRO A 137 -18.88 -4.36 5.75
CA PRO A 137 -20.03 -4.02 4.92
C PRO A 137 -20.20 -4.93 3.70
N VAL A 138 -19.11 -5.33 3.04
CA VAL A 138 -19.19 -6.19 1.86
C VAL A 138 -19.59 -7.62 2.25
N LEU A 139 -19.05 -8.15 3.36
CA LEU A 139 -19.41 -9.48 3.87
C LEU A 139 -20.86 -9.59 4.36
N LEU A 140 -21.53 -8.47 4.67
CA LEU A 140 -22.97 -8.50 4.98
C LEU A 140 -23.81 -8.91 3.76
N LEU A 141 -23.31 -8.64 2.55
CA LEU A 141 -24.07 -8.81 1.31
C LEU A 141 -23.53 -9.95 0.44
N PHE A 142 -22.22 -10.21 0.50
CA PHE A 142 -21.50 -11.05 -0.44
C PHE A 142 -20.55 -12.00 0.28
N ASP A 143 -20.17 -13.09 -0.38
CA ASP A 143 -19.16 -14.02 0.14
C ASP A 143 -17.73 -13.64 -0.27
N TYR A 144 -16.74 -14.41 0.19
CA TYR A 144 -15.33 -14.11 -0.11
C TYR A 144 -14.98 -14.25 -1.60
N THR A 145 -15.64 -15.15 -2.33
CA THR A 145 -15.39 -15.31 -3.77
C THR A 145 -15.93 -14.12 -4.56
N ASP A 146 -17.11 -13.63 -4.20
CA ASP A 146 -17.66 -12.38 -4.75
C ASP A 146 -16.71 -11.20 -4.49
N ILE A 147 -16.14 -11.09 -3.29
CA ILE A 147 -15.18 -10.02 -2.95
C ILE A 147 -13.98 -10.02 -3.91
N ARG A 148 -13.41 -11.19 -4.23
CA ARG A 148 -12.31 -11.31 -5.19
C ARG A 148 -12.71 -10.82 -6.59
N VAL A 149 -13.91 -11.19 -7.04
CA VAL A 149 -14.42 -10.76 -8.35
C VAL A 149 -14.69 -9.25 -8.37
N PHE A 150 -15.31 -8.69 -7.34
CA PHE A 150 -15.50 -7.24 -7.22
C PHE A 150 -14.16 -6.50 -7.19
N ASN A 151 -13.16 -7.02 -6.47
CA ASN A 151 -11.83 -6.42 -6.47
C ASN A 151 -11.24 -6.36 -7.88
N MET A 152 -11.33 -7.45 -8.65
CA MET A 152 -10.86 -7.48 -10.03
C MET A 152 -11.58 -6.44 -10.91
N ILE A 153 -12.92 -6.38 -10.82
CA ILE A 153 -13.73 -5.46 -11.64
C ILE A 153 -13.44 -4.01 -11.28
N ILE A 154 -13.52 -3.65 -9.99
CA ILE A 154 -13.38 -2.26 -9.54
C ILE A 154 -11.96 -1.76 -9.81
N GLN A 155 -10.93 -2.55 -9.51
CA GLN A 155 -9.54 -2.19 -9.81
C GLN A 155 -9.32 -2.02 -11.31
N GLY A 156 -9.88 -2.90 -12.14
CA GLY A 156 -9.83 -2.80 -13.60
C GLY A 156 -10.49 -1.52 -14.13
N LEU A 157 -11.69 -1.19 -13.63
CA LEU A 157 -12.42 0.03 -14.01
C LEU A 157 -11.65 1.30 -13.60
N LEU A 158 -11.07 1.33 -12.39
CA LEU A 158 -10.23 2.44 -11.93
C LEU A 158 -8.98 2.59 -12.79
N LEU A 159 -8.34 1.48 -13.18
CA LEU A 159 -7.16 1.51 -14.05
C LEU A 159 -7.50 2.04 -15.46
N ILE A 160 -8.60 1.57 -16.06
CA ILE A 160 -9.10 2.07 -17.35
C ILE A 160 -9.36 3.57 -17.26
N TYR A 161 -10.02 4.01 -16.19
CA TYR A 161 -10.33 5.41 -15.99
C TYR A 161 -9.08 6.28 -15.83
N ILE A 162 -8.03 5.81 -15.14
CA ILE A 162 -6.74 6.50 -15.08
C ILE A 162 -6.13 6.65 -16.48
N ILE A 163 -6.15 5.59 -17.29
CA ILE A 163 -5.60 5.61 -18.66
C ILE A 163 -6.35 6.65 -19.51
N ILE A 164 -7.68 6.71 -19.40
CA ILE A 164 -8.50 7.73 -20.07
C ILE A 164 -8.05 9.14 -19.64
N LEU A 165 -7.99 9.41 -18.33
CA LEU A 165 -7.57 10.71 -17.79
C LEU A 165 -6.14 11.11 -18.22
N MET A 166 -5.21 10.16 -18.24
CA MET A 166 -3.83 10.41 -18.70
C MET A 166 -3.76 10.66 -20.21
N ASN A 167 -4.64 10.04 -21.00
CA ASN A 167 -4.65 10.21 -22.45
C ASN A 167 -5.24 11.57 -22.88
N GLU A 168 -6.22 12.07 -22.13
CA GLU A 168 -6.82 13.39 -22.32
C GLU A 168 -5.82 14.54 -22.06
N ASP A 169 -4.85 14.33 -21.17
CA ASP A 169 -3.79 15.30 -20.89
C ASP A 169 -2.53 15.05 -21.73
N LYS A 170 -2.22 15.97 -22.65
CA LYS A 170 -1.02 15.90 -23.51
C LYS A 170 0.28 15.73 -22.71
N ARG A 171 0.38 16.30 -21.49
CA ARG A 171 1.57 16.16 -20.63
C ARG A 171 1.70 14.77 -20.03
N LEU A 172 0.59 14.09 -19.77
CA LEU A 172 0.57 12.77 -19.12
C LEU A 172 0.62 11.61 -20.13
N ARG A 173 0.21 11.85 -21.37
CA ARG A 173 0.09 10.82 -22.41
C ARG A 173 1.38 10.01 -22.62
N ASN A 174 2.55 10.65 -22.57
CA ASN A 174 3.83 9.97 -22.75
C ASN A 174 4.17 9.02 -21.58
N TYR A 175 3.54 9.19 -20.42
CA TYR A 175 3.78 8.43 -19.21
C TYR A 175 2.80 7.27 -19.00
N ILE A 176 1.82 7.08 -19.91
CA ILE A 176 0.87 5.96 -19.85
C ILE A 176 1.61 4.62 -19.91
N ILE A 177 2.57 4.46 -20.81
CA ILE A 177 3.34 3.22 -20.95
C ILE A 177 4.21 2.94 -19.71
N PRO A 178 5.00 3.90 -19.18
CA PRO A 178 5.66 3.76 -17.88
C PRO A 178 4.72 3.35 -16.73
N PHE A 179 3.55 3.97 -16.66
CA PHE A 179 2.56 3.69 -15.63
C PHE A 179 1.96 2.28 -15.77
N ILE A 180 1.55 1.88 -16.98
CA ILE A 180 1.03 0.54 -17.22
C ILE A 180 2.09 -0.52 -16.90
N ALA A 181 3.35 -0.32 -17.33
CA ALA A 181 4.44 -1.25 -17.05
C ALA A 181 4.67 -1.42 -15.54
N SER A 182 4.66 -0.33 -14.76
CA SER A 182 4.81 -0.42 -13.31
C SER A 182 3.63 -1.10 -12.63
N ILE A 183 2.41 -0.90 -13.12
CA ILE A 183 1.20 -1.60 -12.65
C ILE A 183 1.31 -3.10 -12.93
N PHE A 184 1.70 -3.53 -14.13
CA PHE A 184 1.85 -4.96 -14.42
C PHE A 184 2.94 -5.62 -13.59
N VAL A 185 4.00 -4.90 -13.25
CA VAL A 185 5.02 -5.39 -12.34
C VAL A 185 4.41 -5.73 -10.98
N THR A 186 3.45 -4.99 -10.44
CA THR A 186 2.83 -5.35 -9.13
C THR A 186 2.00 -6.64 -9.17
N ASN A 187 1.77 -7.21 -10.36
CA ASN A 187 0.90 -8.35 -10.61
C ASN A 187 -0.55 -8.08 -10.18
N PRO A 188 -1.30 -7.24 -10.92
CA PRO A 188 -2.66 -6.83 -10.56
C PRO A 188 -3.63 -8.02 -10.50
N TYR A 189 -3.37 -9.08 -11.27
CA TYR A 189 -4.13 -10.33 -11.18
C TYR A 189 -4.08 -10.93 -9.78
N THR A 190 -2.88 -11.04 -9.20
CA THR A 190 -2.71 -11.57 -7.84
C THR A 190 -3.25 -10.62 -6.77
N ILE A 191 -3.12 -9.30 -7.00
CA ILE A 191 -3.68 -8.28 -6.10
C ILE A 191 -5.20 -8.41 -6.04
N SER A 192 -5.88 -8.59 -7.18
CA SER A 192 -7.34 -8.70 -7.20
C SER A 192 -7.88 -9.93 -6.44
N TYR A 193 -7.09 -11.00 -6.34
CA TYR A 193 -7.44 -12.23 -5.62
C TYR A 193 -7.12 -12.20 -4.12
N SER A 194 -6.38 -11.20 -3.62
CA SER A 194 -6.01 -11.12 -2.19
C SER A 194 -6.39 -9.76 -1.60
N MET A 195 -7.20 -9.79 -0.54
CA MET A 195 -7.65 -8.58 0.13
C MET A 195 -6.49 -7.84 0.78
N GLN A 196 -5.57 -8.58 1.40
CA GLN A 196 -4.37 -8.04 2.01
C GLN A 196 -3.56 -7.17 1.04
N TYR A 197 -3.43 -7.60 -0.23
CA TYR A 197 -2.65 -6.84 -1.22
C TYR A 197 -3.41 -5.65 -1.82
N SER A 198 -4.75 -5.69 -1.77
CA SER A 198 -5.62 -4.74 -2.47
C SER A 198 -5.64 -3.34 -1.84
N SER A 199 -5.51 -3.22 -0.52
CA SER A 199 -5.61 -1.93 0.19
C SER A 199 -4.65 -0.87 -0.35
N VAL A 200 -3.35 -1.19 -0.42
CA VAL A 200 -2.32 -0.28 -0.96
C VAL A 200 -2.57 0.04 -2.42
N TYR A 201 -3.04 -0.94 -3.20
CA TYR A 201 -3.31 -0.76 -4.62
C TYR A 201 -4.47 0.21 -4.86
N TYR A 202 -5.57 0.10 -4.11
CA TYR A 202 -6.67 1.06 -4.16
C TYR A 202 -6.21 2.48 -3.84
N ILE A 203 -5.33 2.66 -2.84
CA ILE A 203 -4.77 3.98 -2.51
C ILE A 203 -3.97 4.53 -3.69
N ILE A 204 -3.13 3.71 -4.35
CA ILE A 204 -2.37 4.13 -5.54
C ILE A 204 -3.33 4.60 -6.65
N LEU A 205 -4.36 3.82 -6.96
CA LEU A 205 -5.31 4.16 -8.04
C LEU A 205 -6.11 5.43 -7.72
N VAL A 206 -6.70 5.52 -6.52
CA VAL A 206 -7.51 6.66 -6.10
C VAL A 206 -6.66 7.94 -5.98
N SER A 207 -5.48 7.85 -5.36
CA SER A 207 -4.57 9.00 -5.23
C SER A 207 -4.09 9.52 -6.60
N THR A 208 -3.85 8.60 -7.55
CA THR A 208 -3.54 8.95 -8.95
C THR A 208 -4.68 9.71 -9.61
N ILE A 209 -5.92 9.21 -9.50
CA ILE A 209 -7.11 9.88 -10.04
C ILE A 209 -7.26 11.28 -9.44
N VAL A 210 -7.12 11.42 -8.12
CA VAL A 210 -7.23 12.70 -7.42
C VAL A 210 -6.17 13.69 -7.90
N LEU A 211 -4.91 13.25 -8.04
CA LEU A 211 -3.82 14.10 -8.55
C LEU A 211 -4.10 14.62 -9.95
N ILE A 212 -4.55 13.76 -10.86
CA ILE A 212 -4.83 14.15 -12.25
C ILE A 212 -6.02 15.10 -12.30
N LYS A 213 -7.16 14.76 -11.66
CA LYS A 213 -8.39 15.56 -11.71
C LYS A 213 -8.30 16.89 -10.97
N LYS A 214 -7.43 17.00 -9.96
CA LYS A 214 -7.30 18.22 -9.14
C LYS A 214 -5.96 18.92 -9.37
N LYS A 215 -5.21 18.55 -10.42
CA LYS A 215 -3.88 19.12 -10.74
C LYS A 215 -3.86 20.65 -10.71
N ASP A 216 -4.87 21.31 -11.28
CA ASP A 216 -4.92 22.78 -11.37
C ASP A 216 -5.07 23.42 -9.99
N LYS A 217 -5.87 22.80 -9.10
CA LYS A 217 -6.00 23.25 -7.70
C LYS A 217 -4.70 23.08 -6.93
N PHE A 218 -3.97 21.99 -7.18
CA PHE A 218 -2.67 21.75 -6.55
C PHE A 218 -1.57 22.67 -7.09
N LEU A 219 -1.60 23.00 -8.37
CA LEU A 219 -0.70 23.95 -9.02
C LEU A 219 -0.95 25.38 -8.53
N ALA A 220 -2.22 25.78 -8.40
CA ALA A 220 -2.60 27.08 -7.87
C ALA A 220 -2.18 27.28 -6.40
N GLU A 221 -2.15 26.21 -5.60
CA GLU A 221 -1.82 26.30 -4.18
C GLU A 221 -0.95 25.11 -3.72
N ARG A 222 0.38 25.33 -3.69
CA ARG A 222 1.38 24.29 -3.40
C ARG A 222 1.24 23.64 -2.02
N SER A 223 0.65 24.31 -1.03
CA SER A 223 0.35 23.74 0.29
C SER A 223 -0.61 22.55 0.19
N LYS A 224 -1.50 22.52 -0.81
CA LYS A 224 -2.43 21.42 -1.01
C LYS A 224 -1.73 20.11 -1.39
N PHE A 225 -0.58 20.16 -2.06
CA PHE A 225 0.23 18.95 -2.26
C PHE A 225 0.72 18.39 -0.93
N VAL A 226 1.18 19.24 -0.02
CA VAL A 226 1.65 18.82 1.32
C VAL A 226 0.54 18.08 2.06
N ILE A 227 -0.63 18.69 2.17
CA ILE A 227 -1.81 18.09 2.81
C ILE A 227 -2.23 16.80 2.10
N PHE A 228 -2.25 16.78 0.77
CA PHE A 228 -2.57 15.59 -0.01
C PHE A 228 -1.64 14.40 0.31
N PHE A 229 -0.32 14.61 0.30
CA PHE A 229 0.64 13.54 0.61
C PHE A 229 0.46 13.04 2.05
N MET A 230 0.16 13.93 2.99
CA MET A 230 -0.11 13.56 4.38
C MET A 230 -1.41 12.73 4.52
N ILE A 231 -2.47 13.09 3.78
CA ILE A 231 -3.71 12.29 3.73
C ILE A 231 -3.42 10.92 3.12
N VAL A 232 -2.67 10.84 2.02
CA VAL A 232 -2.28 9.55 1.41
C VAL A 232 -1.52 8.71 2.43
N GLY A 233 -0.55 9.27 3.16
CA GLY A 233 0.16 8.56 4.22
C GLY A 233 -0.75 8.07 5.35
N SER A 234 -1.70 8.91 5.78
CA SER A 234 -2.67 8.57 6.83
C SER A 234 -3.59 7.43 6.38
N MET A 235 -4.11 7.49 5.15
CA MET A 235 -4.93 6.43 4.56
C MET A 235 -4.15 5.11 4.44
N THR A 236 -2.88 5.19 4.04
CA THR A 236 -2.02 4.00 3.97
C THR A 236 -1.83 3.38 5.35
N SER A 237 -1.52 4.16 6.38
CA SER A 237 -1.38 3.64 7.76
C SER A 237 -2.69 3.07 8.32
N PHE A 238 -3.84 3.67 7.97
CA PHE A 238 -5.15 3.22 8.43
C PHE A 238 -5.56 1.86 7.83
N LEU A 239 -5.35 1.69 6.52
CA LEU A 239 -5.83 0.51 5.77
C LEU A 239 -4.81 -0.63 5.67
N ASP A 240 -3.51 -0.34 5.73
CA ASP A 240 -2.44 -1.29 5.43
C ASP A 240 -1.86 -1.98 6.67
N LEU A 241 -1.51 -3.25 6.52
CA LEU A 241 -0.78 -4.05 7.51
C LEU A 241 0.72 -4.14 7.16
N LEU A 242 1.32 -3.00 6.78
CA LEU A 242 2.73 -2.90 6.38
C LEU A 242 3.08 -3.79 5.16
N THR A 243 2.22 -3.83 4.13
CA THR A 243 2.44 -4.70 2.97
C THR A 243 3.53 -4.15 2.04
N TRP A 244 3.24 -3.05 1.37
CA TRP A 244 4.16 -2.33 0.47
C TRP A 244 3.86 -0.82 0.42
N PRO A 245 3.69 -0.16 1.59
CA PRO A 245 3.03 1.14 1.73
C PRO A 245 3.74 2.28 0.99
N LEU A 246 5.07 2.23 0.86
CA LEU A 246 5.86 3.26 0.18
C LEU A 246 5.40 3.50 -1.26
N ALA A 247 4.83 2.50 -1.92
CA ALA A 247 4.33 2.64 -3.29
C ALA A 247 3.24 3.72 -3.42
N THR A 248 2.42 3.93 -2.39
CA THR A 248 1.42 5.01 -2.36
C THR A 248 2.07 6.39 -2.47
N CYS A 249 3.21 6.60 -1.82
CA CYS A 249 4.00 7.82 -1.93
C CYS A 249 4.74 7.89 -3.28
N GLY A 250 5.41 6.80 -3.67
CA GLY A 250 6.23 6.76 -4.87
C GLY A 250 5.47 7.08 -6.16
N PHE A 251 4.30 6.49 -6.37
CA PHE A 251 3.46 6.79 -7.54
C PHE A 251 2.99 8.24 -7.56
N ALA A 252 2.54 8.75 -6.41
CA ALA A 252 2.12 10.13 -6.27
C ALA A 252 3.29 11.12 -6.53
N LEU A 253 4.51 10.80 -6.10
CA LEU A 253 5.71 11.61 -6.34
C LEU A 253 6.05 11.68 -7.83
N VAL A 254 6.04 10.54 -8.54
CA VAL A 254 6.31 10.52 -10.00
C VAL A 254 5.30 11.40 -10.73
N LEU A 255 4.00 11.27 -10.43
CA LEU A 255 2.96 12.11 -11.04
C LEU A 255 3.13 13.59 -10.68
N ALA A 256 3.47 13.90 -9.43
CA ALA A 256 3.76 15.28 -9.03
C ALA A 256 4.97 15.84 -9.82
N LEU A 257 6.03 15.06 -10.04
CA LEU A 257 7.19 15.49 -10.84
C LEU A 257 6.86 15.74 -12.32
N ILE A 258 5.87 15.03 -12.86
CA ILE A 258 5.37 15.22 -14.22
C ILE A 258 4.47 16.48 -14.31
N ILE A 259 3.56 16.67 -13.34
CA ILE A 259 2.60 17.78 -13.33
C ILE A 259 3.29 19.11 -13.03
N ILE A 260 4.28 19.11 -12.15
CA ILE A 260 4.97 20.30 -11.68
C ILE A 260 6.08 20.68 -12.66
N ASP A 261 5.90 21.81 -13.33
CA ASP A 261 6.91 22.39 -14.22
C ASP A 261 7.83 23.33 -13.45
N GLU A 262 8.96 22.81 -12.99
CA GLU A 262 9.96 23.49 -12.15
C GLU A 262 11.36 22.98 -12.48
N LYS A 263 12.40 23.74 -12.12
CA LYS A 263 13.80 23.30 -12.30
C LYS A 263 14.18 22.15 -11.36
N MET A 264 15.17 21.37 -11.76
CA MET A 264 15.68 20.20 -11.02
C MET A 264 15.89 20.44 -9.50
N PRO A 265 16.58 21.51 -9.04
CA PRO A 265 16.83 21.69 -7.61
C PRO A 265 15.53 21.84 -6.81
N THR A 266 14.57 22.59 -7.34
CA THR A 266 13.24 22.74 -6.74
C THR A 266 12.51 21.41 -6.70
N LYS A 267 12.54 20.63 -7.79
CA LYS A 267 11.91 19.30 -7.85
C LYS A 267 12.48 18.34 -6.80
N ILE A 268 13.79 18.33 -6.56
CA ILE A 268 14.40 17.52 -5.49
C ILE A 268 13.86 17.92 -4.11
N ILE A 269 13.81 19.23 -3.83
CA ILE A 269 13.24 19.74 -2.56
C ILE A 269 11.78 19.31 -2.42
N LEU A 270 11.00 19.33 -3.50
CA LEU A 270 9.61 18.87 -3.48
C LEU A 270 9.49 17.38 -3.21
N VAL A 271 10.37 16.53 -3.79
CA VAL A 271 10.41 15.09 -3.48
C VAL A 271 10.60 14.86 -1.98
N ILE A 272 11.59 15.54 -1.38
CA ILE A 272 11.86 15.43 0.06
C ILE A 272 10.65 15.93 0.86
N LYS A 273 10.15 17.12 0.55
CA LYS A 273 9.04 17.77 1.27
C LYS A 273 7.77 16.91 1.26
N TYR A 274 7.41 16.35 0.11
CA TYR A 274 6.22 15.53 -0.04
C TYR A 274 6.40 14.14 0.59
N SER A 275 7.60 13.54 0.50
CA SER A 275 7.93 12.30 1.21
C SER A 275 7.83 12.47 2.73
N VAL A 276 8.36 13.57 3.27
CA VAL A 276 8.25 13.89 4.70
C VAL A 276 6.79 14.11 5.09
N SER A 277 6.00 14.82 4.27
CA SER A 277 4.57 15.02 4.54
C SER A 277 3.80 13.70 4.59
N TRP A 278 4.07 12.80 3.63
CA TRP A 278 3.52 11.45 3.64
C TRP A 278 3.92 10.68 4.90
N GLY A 279 5.20 10.75 5.28
CA GLY A 279 5.71 10.11 6.49
C GLY A 279 5.05 10.63 7.77
N ILE A 280 4.81 11.94 7.87
CA ILE A 280 4.08 12.55 9.00
C ILE A 280 2.66 12.01 9.08
N GLY A 281 1.96 11.89 7.95
CA GLY A 281 0.62 11.30 7.93
C GLY A 281 0.63 9.83 8.33
N TYR A 282 1.55 9.06 7.76
CA TYR A 282 1.69 7.62 8.02
C TYR A 282 2.03 7.32 9.49
N ILE A 283 3.08 7.95 10.03
CA ILE A 283 3.51 7.74 11.41
C ILE A 283 2.52 8.37 12.39
N GLY A 284 2.01 9.56 12.08
CA GLY A 284 1.04 10.26 12.91
C GLY A 284 -0.26 9.47 13.09
N MET A 285 -0.74 8.83 12.03
CA MET A 285 -1.93 7.98 12.08
C MET A 285 -1.71 6.75 12.96
N TRP A 286 -0.56 6.07 12.87
CA TRP A 286 -0.19 4.99 13.79
C TRP A 286 -0.09 5.46 15.24
N ALA A 287 0.58 6.59 15.50
CA ALA A 287 0.68 7.14 16.84
C ALA A 287 -0.69 7.46 17.44
N GLY A 288 -1.62 7.97 16.62
CA GLY A 288 -3.02 8.17 16.99
C GLY A 288 -3.70 6.87 17.44
N ASN A 289 -3.51 5.78 16.70
CA ASN A 289 -4.01 4.45 17.08
C ASN A 289 -3.47 4.05 18.46
N TRP A 290 -2.16 4.09 18.65
CA TRP A 290 -1.55 3.59 19.88
C TRP A 290 -1.97 4.40 21.10
N LEU A 291 -2.14 5.71 20.95
CA LEU A 291 -2.65 6.56 22.03
C LEU A 291 -4.09 6.19 22.40
N ILE A 292 -4.97 6.08 21.41
CA ILE A 292 -6.39 5.74 21.64
C ILE A 292 -6.52 4.31 22.17
N SER A 293 -5.86 3.33 21.56
CA SER A 293 -5.88 1.94 22.03
C SER A 293 -5.32 1.80 23.44
N SER A 294 -4.26 2.56 23.79
CA SER A 294 -3.73 2.51 25.15
C SER A 294 -4.72 3.03 26.18
N ALA A 295 -5.42 4.12 25.84
CA ALA A 295 -6.44 4.72 26.71
C ALA A 295 -7.69 3.83 26.83
N VAL A 296 -8.16 3.25 25.72
CA VAL A 296 -9.38 2.43 25.69
C VAL A 296 -9.17 1.05 26.33
N LEU A 297 -8.03 0.39 26.03
CA LEU A 297 -7.76 -0.97 26.48
C LEU A 297 -7.05 -1.02 27.84
N ASN A 298 -6.65 0.12 28.41
CA ASN A 298 -5.84 0.22 29.61
C ASN A 298 -4.53 -0.61 29.55
N LYS A 299 -3.91 -0.63 28.36
CA LYS A 299 -2.65 -1.34 28.07
C LYS A 299 -1.62 -0.38 27.48
N ASN A 300 -0.32 -0.67 27.64
CA ASN A 300 0.72 0.17 27.05
C ASN A 300 1.04 -0.24 25.60
N ILE A 301 0.12 0.06 24.68
CA ILE A 301 0.26 -0.30 23.26
C ILE A 301 1.43 0.42 22.60
N ILE A 302 1.80 1.60 23.09
CA ILE A 302 2.96 2.36 22.59
C ILE A 302 4.25 1.57 22.81
N LYS A 303 4.46 1.01 24.01
CA LYS A 303 5.65 0.21 24.31
C LYS A 303 5.72 -1.03 23.41
N ASP A 304 4.58 -1.71 23.22
CA ASP A 304 4.50 -2.89 22.36
C ASP A 304 4.79 -2.55 20.90
N ALA A 305 4.27 -1.44 20.40
CA ALA A 305 4.52 -0.97 19.05
C ALA A 305 5.99 -0.57 18.82
N ILE A 306 6.63 0.11 19.77
CA ILE A 306 8.06 0.48 19.66
C ILE A 306 8.92 -0.79 19.62
N ASN A 307 8.64 -1.78 20.46
CA ASN A 307 9.36 -3.05 20.46
C ASN A 307 9.24 -3.77 19.11
N GLU A 308 8.04 -3.79 18.53
CA GLU A 308 7.81 -4.36 17.20
C GLU A 308 8.59 -3.61 16.11
N ILE A 309 8.62 -2.27 16.14
CA ILE A 309 9.40 -1.46 15.18
C ILE A 309 10.88 -1.81 15.26
N VAL A 310 11.43 -1.93 16.47
CA VAL A 310 12.84 -2.30 16.68
C VAL A 310 13.13 -3.67 16.08
N ILE A 311 12.25 -4.65 16.29
CA ILE A 311 12.38 -5.99 15.70
C ILE A 311 12.33 -5.92 14.16
N ARG A 312 11.36 -5.20 13.59
CA ARG A 312 11.16 -5.08 12.13
C ARG A 312 12.28 -4.30 11.41
N ALA A 313 12.93 -3.38 12.12
CA ALA A 313 14.09 -2.62 11.64
C ALA A 313 15.42 -3.36 11.88
N SER A 314 15.44 -4.37 12.76
CA SER A 314 16.66 -5.10 13.10
C SER A 314 17.24 -5.86 11.91
N ASN A 315 18.51 -6.24 12.04
CA ASN A 315 19.15 -7.12 11.07
C ASN A 315 18.98 -8.60 11.44
N ASN A 316 18.42 -8.91 12.60
CA ASN A 316 18.42 -10.26 13.15
C ASN A 316 17.05 -10.89 12.97
N ILE A 317 17.03 -12.15 12.57
CA ILE A 317 15.87 -13.02 12.73
C ILE A 317 16.05 -13.66 14.11
N LEU A 318 15.05 -13.46 14.97
CA LEU A 318 15.03 -14.04 16.32
C LEU A 318 14.33 -15.41 16.25
N GLY A 319 14.84 -16.40 16.99
CA GLY A 319 14.31 -17.78 16.99
C GLY A 319 15.42 -18.82 17.11
N GLU A 320 15.06 -20.10 16.98
CA GLU A 320 16.01 -21.22 17.04
C GLU A 320 17.08 -21.14 15.94
N ASP A 321 16.75 -20.60 14.77
CA ASP A 321 17.67 -20.34 13.66
C ASP A 321 18.07 -18.84 13.59
N ALA A 322 18.63 -18.31 14.67
CA ALA A 322 19.03 -16.91 14.73
C ALA A 322 20.00 -16.54 13.60
N TYR A 323 19.63 -15.57 12.77
CA TYR A 323 20.35 -15.25 11.54
C TYR A 323 20.45 -13.73 11.30
N THR A 324 21.63 -13.25 10.90
CA THR A 324 21.86 -11.84 10.56
C THR A 324 21.68 -11.61 9.07
N VAL A 325 20.61 -10.91 8.71
CA VAL A 325 20.23 -10.57 7.35
C VAL A 325 21.11 -9.47 6.78
N THR A 326 21.68 -9.73 5.60
CA THR A 326 22.45 -8.72 4.85
C THR A 326 21.55 -7.90 3.90
N LEU A 327 21.94 -6.66 3.61
CA LEU A 327 21.20 -5.83 2.64
C LEU A 327 21.17 -6.47 1.23
N LYS A 328 22.27 -7.14 0.84
CA LYS A 328 22.37 -7.85 -0.45
C LYS A 328 21.27 -8.90 -0.58
N GLU A 329 21.00 -9.64 0.49
CA GLU A 329 19.96 -10.67 0.50
C GLU A 329 18.56 -10.07 0.46
N VAL A 330 18.32 -8.98 1.20
CA VAL A 330 17.03 -8.27 1.13
C VAL A 330 16.74 -7.82 -0.29
N VAL A 331 17.72 -7.15 -0.93
CA VAL A 331 17.57 -6.67 -2.31
C VAL A 331 17.38 -7.85 -3.27
N ARG A 332 18.19 -8.91 -3.18
CA ARG A 332 18.03 -10.12 -3.98
C ARG A 332 16.61 -10.70 -3.84
N ASN A 333 16.11 -10.81 -2.61
CA ASN A 333 14.80 -11.36 -2.31
C ASN A 333 13.67 -10.46 -2.88
N GLN A 334 13.83 -9.14 -2.89
CA GLN A 334 12.86 -8.26 -3.55
C GLN A 334 12.79 -8.50 -5.06
N PHE A 335 13.90 -8.73 -5.75
CA PHE A 335 13.87 -8.99 -7.20
C PHE A 335 13.40 -10.39 -7.55
N PHE A 336 13.64 -11.36 -6.67
CA PHE A 336 13.44 -12.77 -6.97
C PHE A 336 12.05 -13.16 -7.51
N PRO A 337 10.91 -12.62 -7.00
CA PRO A 337 9.59 -12.88 -7.57
C PRO A 337 9.43 -12.45 -9.04
N ILE A 338 10.17 -11.42 -9.48
CA ILE A 338 10.07 -10.84 -10.83
C ILE A 338 11.23 -11.18 -11.77
N LEU A 339 12.23 -11.94 -11.30
CA LEU A 339 13.32 -12.47 -12.14
C LEU A 339 12.83 -13.64 -13.01
N LYS A 340 11.90 -13.34 -13.93
CA LYS A 340 11.31 -14.28 -14.89
C LYS A 340 11.23 -13.63 -16.28
N TRP A 341 11.27 -14.47 -17.32
CA TRP A 341 11.26 -14.03 -18.72
C TRP A 341 10.13 -13.05 -19.06
N PRO A 342 8.86 -13.25 -18.65
CA PRO A 342 7.79 -12.31 -19.02
C PRO A 342 8.04 -10.87 -18.53
N TYR A 343 8.53 -10.70 -17.29
CA TYR A 343 8.87 -9.37 -16.76
C TYR A 343 10.08 -8.76 -17.46
N ALA A 344 11.11 -9.57 -17.73
CA ALA A 344 12.31 -9.11 -18.45
C ALA A 344 11.97 -8.65 -19.88
N ILE A 345 11.14 -9.43 -20.60
CA ILE A 345 10.67 -9.10 -21.95
C ILE A 345 9.80 -7.84 -21.91
N LEU A 346 8.85 -7.73 -20.97
CA LEU A 346 8.02 -6.53 -20.80
C LEU A 346 8.89 -5.28 -20.63
N LEU A 347 9.85 -5.31 -19.70
CA LEU A 347 10.72 -4.17 -19.44
C LEU A 347 11.61 -3.85 -20.65
N LEU A 348 12.18 -4.86 -21.30
CA LEU A 348 12.97 -4.68 -22.52
C LEU A 348 12.16 -4.01 -23.62
N LEU A 349 10.95 -4.49 -23.90
CA LEU A 349 10.07 -3.93 -24.94
C LEU A 349 9.72 -2.48 -24.64
N VAL A 350 9.39 -2.16 -23.39
CA VAL A 350 9.07 -0.77 -22.99
C VAL A 350 10.29 0.13 -23.11
N VAL A 351 11.46 -0.32 -22.66
CA VAL A 351 12.71 0.46 -22.79
C VAL A 351 13.05 0.68 -24.26
N VAL A 352 13.01 -0.35 -25.10
CA VAL A 352 13.25 -0.24 -26.55
C VAL A 352 12.27 0.73 -27.18
N TYR A 353 10.97 0.61 -26.89
CA TYR A 353 9.94 1.53 -27.39
C TYR A 353 10.23 2.99 -27.01
N LEU A 354 10.52 3.26 -25.74
CA LEU A 354 10.81 4.61 -25.26
C LEU A 354 12.10 5.16 -25.88
N CYS A 355 13.16 4.34 -25.97
CA CYS A 355 14.42 4.71 -26.63
C CYS A 355 14.22 5.01 -28.13
N CYS A 356 13.44 4.20 -28.86
CA CYS A 356 13.12 4.47 -30.26
C CYS A 356 12.37 5.79 -30.42
N LYS A 357 11.42 6.09 -29.53
CA LYS A 357 10.66 7.34 -29.56
C LYS A 357 11.53 8.55 -29.20
N LEU A 358 12.47 8.39 -28.27
CA LEU A 358 13.49 9.39 -27.97
C LEU A 358 14.41 9.68 -29.15
N LEU A 359 14.96 8.65 -29.80
CA LEU A 359 15.85 8.83 -30.95
C LEU A 359 15.16 9.57 -32.09
N LYS A 360 13.89 9.28 -32.35
CA LYS A 360 13.07 10.03 -33.33
C LYS A 360 12.84 11.48 -32.92
N GLY A 361 12.62 11.76 -31.63
CA GLY A 361 12.43 13.12 -31.12
C GLY A 361 13.72 13.95 -31.06
N ILE A 362 14.86 13.33 -30.77
CA ILE A 362 16.19 13.99 -30.76
C ILE A 362 16.57 14.50 -32.15
N GLN A 363 16.20 13.79 -33.21
CA GLN A 363 16.41 14.24 -34.59
C GLN A 363 15.59 15.48 -34.97
N SER A 364 14.61 15.87 -34.14
CA SER A 364 13.65 16.93 -34.43
C SER A 364 13.88 18.25 -33.66
N GLU A 365 14.73 18.30 -32.62
CA GLU A 365 14.89 19.49 -31.77
C GLU A 365 16.35 19.76 -31.34
N ASN A 366 16.79 21.02 -31.47
CA ASN A 366 18.06 21.58 -31.00
C ASN A 366 18.13 21.74 -29.45
N GLY A 367 17.63 20.77 -28.68
CA GLY A 367 17.67 20.80 -27.22
C GLY A 367 19.04 20.38 -26.65
N CYS A 368 19.51 21.07 -25.61
CA CYS A 368 20.76 20.71 -24.92
C CYS A 368 20.58 19.42 -24.11
N PHE A 369 21.26 18.33 -24.51
CA PHE A 369 21.26 17.03 -23.82
C PHE A 369 21.51 17.14 -22.30
N LYS A 370 22.38 18.07 -21.89
CA LYS A 370 22.69 18.33 -20.48
C LYS A 370 21.47 18.73 -19.66
N GLU A 371 20.58 19.55 -20.21
CA GLU A 371 19.38 19.99 -19.50
C GLU A 371 18.37 18.84 -19.33
N ARG A 372 18.27 17.95 -20.32
CA ARG A 372 17.44 16.74 -20.23
C ARG A 372 17.91 15.81 -19.12
N VAL A 373 19.21 15.50 -19.08
CA VAL A 373 19.82 14.68 -18.02
C VAL A 373 19.58 15.28 -16.63
N LEU A 374 19.75 16.60 -16.48
CA LEU A 374 19.50 17.27 -15.21
C LEU A 374 18.04 17.16 -14.78
N GLN A 375 17.07 17.29 -15.69
CA GLN A 375 15.65 17.18 -15.36
C GLN A 375 15.21 15.74 -15.01
N SER A 376 16.02 14.74 -15.33
CA SER A 376 15.80 13.34 -14.96
C SER A 376 16.27 12.99 -13.52
N VAL A 377 17.11 13.82 -12.90
CA VAL A 377 17.64 13.58 -11.53
C VAL A 377 16.55 13.44 -10.45
N PRO A 378 15.48 14.26 -10.39
CA PRO A 378 14.44 14.11 -9.38
C PRO A 378 13.72 12.75 -9.46
N PHE A 379 13.55 12.19 -10.66
CA PHE A 379 12.99 10.85 -10.84
C PHE A 379 13.95 9.78 -10.34
N LEU A 380 15.28 9.95 -10.50
CA LEU A 380 16.26 9.05 -9.90
C LEU A 380 16.16 9.03 -8.36
N CYS A 381 15.92 10.18 -7.73
CA CYS A 381 15.67 10.24 -6.29
C CYS A 381 14.49 9.36 -5.88
N VAL A 382 13.37 9.43 -6.62
CA VAL A 382 12.18 8.59 -6.36
C VAL A 382 12.43 7.12 -6.67
N CYS A 383 13.22 6.84 -7.72
CA CYS A 383 13.60 5.49 -8.17
C CYS A 383 14.34 4.70 -7.08
N ILE A 384 15.09 5.40 -6.22
CA ILE A 384 15.91 4.81 -5.15
C ILE A 384 15.12 4.60 -3.84
N LEU A 385 13.95 5.24 -3.67
CA LEU A 385 13.16 5.15 -2.42
C LEU A 385 12.85 3.71 -1.97
N PRO A 386 12.50 2.76 -2.86
CA PRO A 386 12.26 1.37 -2.45
C PRO A 386 13.46 0.71 -1.74
N PHE A 387 14.68 1.06 -2.12
CA PHE A 387 15.89 0.53 -1.48
C PHE A 387 16.13 1.19 -0.12
N ILE A 388 15.82 2.48 0.02
CA ILE A 388 15.85 3.18 1.31
C ILE A 388 14.84 2.54 2.28
N TRP A 389 13.66 2.18 1.79
CA TRP A 389 12.66 1.47 2.58
C TRP A 389 13.14 0.07 3.02
N CYS A 390 13.81 -0.66 2.13
CA CYS A 390 14.43 -1.96 2.48
C CYS A 390 15.51 -1.82 3.56
N VAL A 391 16.22 -0.69 3.62
CA VAL A 391 17.18 -0.42 4.70
C VAL A 391 16.46 -0.17 6.03
N PHE A 392 15.40 0.64 6.01
CA PHE A 392 14.63 0.97 7.22
C PHE A 392 13.85 -0.23 7.79
N SER A 393 13.33 -1.10 6.92
CA SER A 393 12.48 -2.24 7.29
C SER A 393 13.12 -3.56 6.90
N LYS A 394 14.41 -3.74 7.23
CA LYS A 394 15.23 -4.84 6.69
C LYS A 394 14.70 -6.23 7.03
N ASN A 395 14.47 -6.51 8.33
CA ASN A 395 13.90 -7.77 8.78
C ASN A 395 12.53 -8.03 8.12
N HIS A 396 11.66 -7.01 8.10
CA HIS A 396 10.35 -7.10 7.47
C HIS A 396 10.43 -7.42 5.97
N SER A 397 11.23 -6.66 5.23
CA SER A 397 11.41 -6.83 3.78
C SER A 397 12.02 -8.20 3.43
N TYR A 398 12.87 -8.74 4.29
CA TYR A 398 13.45 -10.07 4.10
C TYR A 398 12.42 -11.19 4.33
N LEU A 399 11.69 -11.15 5.45
CA LEU A 399 10.71 -12.19 5.79
C LEU A 399 9.50 -12.17 4.86
N HIS A 400 9.06 -10.98 4.46
CA HIS A 400 7.84 -10.77 3.70
C HIS A 400 8.08 -10.44 2.23
N TYR A 401 9.23 -10.86 1.70
CA TYR A 401 9.63 -10.63 0.31
C TYR A 401 8.64 -11.16 -0.73
N THR A 402 7.70 -12.02 -0.32
CA THR A 402 6.62 -12.57 -1.15
C THR A 402 5.61 -11.53 -1.60
N PHE A 403 5.49 -10.42 -0.87
CA PHE A 403 4.64 -9.29 -1.27
C PHE A 403 5.31 -7.92 -1.21
N THR A 404 6.32 -7.72 -0.37
CA THR A 404 6.99 -6.41 -0.24
C THR A 404 7.67 -6.00 -1.53
N TRP A 405 8.07 -6.95 -2.38
CA TRP A 405 8.74 -6.72 -3.66
C TRP A 405 7.98 -5.77 -4.60
N ARG A 406 6.66 -5.66 -4.43
CA ARG A 406 5.81 -4.75 -5.20
C ARG A 406 6.23 -3.28 -5.07
N ILE A 407 6.97 -2.90 -4.03
CA ILE A 407 7.56 -1.55 -3.93
C ILE A 407 8.48 -1.20 -5.11
N LEU A 408 9.06 -2.21 -5.78
CA LEU A 408 9.91 -2.01 -6.96
C LEU A 408 9.14 -1.43 -8.15
N SER A 409 7.80 -1.50 -8.15
CA SER A 409 6.97 -0.80 -9.14
C SER A 409 7.23 0.72 -9.16
N VAL A 410 7.63 1.31 -8.03
CA VAL A 410 8.05 2.73 -7.97
C VAL A 410 9.35 2.96 -8.75
N THR A 411 10.34 2.07 -8.58
CA THR A 411 11.60 2.09 -9.35
C THR A 411 11.31 2.00 -10.85
N ILE A 412 10.43 1.08 -11.25
CA ILE A 412 10.02 0.93 -12.65
C ILE A 412 9.29 2.17 -13.16
N PHE A 413 8.29 2.67 -12.43
CA PHE A 413 7.51 3.83 -12.88
C PHE A 413 8.40 5.07 -13.03
N SER A 414 9.21 5.35 -12.01
CA SER A 414 10.08 6.52 -12.00
C SER A 414 11.19 6.40 -13.05
N GLY A 415 11.86 5.25 -13.12
CA GLY A 415 12.93 5.00 -14.07
C GLY A 415 12.49 5.07 -15.52
N LEU A 416 11.33 4.48 -15.86
CA LEU A 416 10.76 4.60 -17.21
C LEU A 416 10.26 6.01 -17.50
N SER A 417 9.78 6.74 -16.49
CA SER A 417 9.34 8.14 -16.64
C SER A 417 10.49 9.10 -16.93
N MET A 418 11.71 8.80 -16.48
CA MET A 418 12.92 9.54 -16.88
C MET A 418 13.07 9.55 -18.39
N ILE A 419 12.93 8.38 -19.01
CA ILE A 419 13.05 8.18 -20.46
C ILE A 419 11.85 8.81 -21.17
N ALA A 420 10.64 8.64 -20.64
CA ALA A 420 9.42 9.15 -21.28
C ALA A 420 9.31 10.68 -21.28
N GLY A 421 9.82 11.37 -20.27
CA GLY A 421 9.76 12.83 -20.16
C GLY A 421 10.65 13.58 -21.14
N GLU A 422 11.63 12.89 -21.73
CA GLU A 422 12.51 13.45 -22.75
C GLU A 422 11.88 13.40 -24.16
N ILE A 423 10.73 12.74 -24.29
CA ILE A 423 9.95 12.64 -25.52
C ILE A 423 9.03 13.86 -25.60
N ARG A 424 9.32 14.80 -26.49
CA ARG A 424 8.44 15.94 -26.80
C ARG A 424 7.61 15.66 -28.05
#